data_AF-A0A413G2Y4-F1
#
_entry.id   AF-A0A413G2Y4-F1
#
_cell.length_a   1.000
_cell.length_b   1.000
_cell.length_c   1.000
_cell.angle_alpha   90.00
_cell.angle_beta   90.00
_cell.angle_gamma   90.00
#
_symmetry.space_group_name_H-M   'P 1'
#
loop_
_entity.id
_entity.type
_entity.pdbx_description
1 polymer ?
#
loop_
_entity_poly.entity_id
_entity_poly.type
_entity_poly.pdbx_seq_one_letter_code
_entity_poly.pdbx_strand_id
1 'polypeptide(L)'
;MEQTDVKKYVIELLKSHNALEQERKMLLYEQEQLEKLSEDETIESMTFATGSGERVDSGDVSDKTVSIALNYRQRHQEQKAQALFEITSRIDWIEDTLRRLDFYIDGLAAHQASILRDYYFEGYTWRELQDLRGVTFKTLMKYRDEAVKALAAKYGALQKLGLLK
;
A
#
# COMPACT_ATOMS: atom_id res chain seq x y z
N MET A 1 -10.79 14.89 16.60
CA MET A 1 -11.93 14.56 15.72
C MET A 1 -13.16 14.37 16.57
N GLU A 2 -14.30 14.91 16.16
CA GLU A 2 -15.57 14.58 16.80
C GLU A 2 -15.97 13.13 16.48
N GLN A 3 -16.87 12.52 17.26
CA GLN A 3 -17.28 11.13 17.03
C GLN A 3 -17.88 10.91 15.62
N THR A 4 -18.45 11.97 15.03
CA THR A 4 -18.92 12.01 13.65
C THR A 4 -17.79 11.88 12.63
N ASP A 5 -16.61 12.43 12.91
CA ASP A 5 -15.46 12.38 12.01
C ASP A 5 -14.82 10.99 11.98
N VAL A 6 -14.71 10.33 13.15
CA VAL A 6 -14.20 8.95 13.23
C VAL A 6 -15.12 7.99 12.47
N LYS A 7 -16.45 8.18 12.58
CA LYS A 7 -17.41 7.40 11.81
C LYS A 7 -17.23 7.58 10.31
N LYS A 8 -17.05 8.81 9.83
CA LYS A 8 -16.77 9.10 8.41
C LYS A 8 -15.47 8.43 7.96
N TYR A 9 -14.41 8.55 8.76
CA TYR A 9 -13.13 7.90 8.49
C TYR A 9 -13.28 6.39 8.30
N VAL A 10 -14.00 5.71 9.21
CA VAL A 10 -14.24 4.26 9.09
C VAL A 10 -15.01 3.90 7.81
N ILE A 11 -16.00 4.71 7.44
CA ILE A 11 -16.77 4.45 6.21
C ILE A 11 -15.89 4.62 4.97
N GLU A 12 -15.07 5.66 4.91
CA GLU A 12 -14.14 5.87 3.80
C GLU A 12 -13.07 4.78 3.75
N LEU A 13 -12.60 4.30 4.90
CA LEU A 13 -11.68 3.18 4.99
C LEU A 13 -12.30 1.89 4.44
N LEU A 14 -13.56 1.60 4.79
CA LEU A 14 -14.29 0.44 4.25
C LEU A 14 -14.46 0.54 2.73
N LYS A 15 -14.80 1.72 2.20
CA LYS A 15 -14.95 1.94 0.75
C LYS A 15 -13.62 1.85 -0.01
N SER A 16 -12.53 2.30 0.60
CA SER A 16 -11.20 2.31 -0.02
C SER A 16 -10.47 0.98 0.09
N HIS A 17 -11.02 -0.02 0.81
CA HIS A 17 -10.41 -1.33 1.00
C HIS A 17 -9.86 -1.94 -0.30
N ASN A 18 -10.71 -2.14 -1.30
CA ASN A 18 -10.31 -2.75 -2.56
C ASN A 18 -9.31 -1.89 -3.35
N ALA A 19 -9.43 -0.56 -3.25
CA ALA A 19 -8.47 0.35 -3.88
C ALA A 19 -7.09 0.26 -3.22
N LEU A 20 -7.04 0.15 -1.89
CA LEU A 20 -5.81 -0.06 -1.13
C LEU A 20 -5.17 -1.42 -1.46
N GLU A 21 -5.97 -2.49 -1.59
CA GLU A 21 -5.44 -3.78 -2.03
C GLU A 21 -4.86 -3.74 -3.44
N GLN A 22 -5.52 -3.04 -4.38
CA GLN A 22 -5.01 -2.84 -5.74
C GLN A 22 -3.73 -2.01 -5.75
N GLU A 23 -3.70 -0.92 -4.98
CA GLU A 23 -2.52 -0.09 -4.80
C GLU A 23 -1.34 -0.90 -4.23
N ARG A 24 -1.58 -1.72 -3.20
CA ARG A 24 -0.55 -2.62 -2.66
C ARG A 24 -0.01 -3.58 -3.72
N LYS A 25 -0.88 -4.22 -4.52
CA LYS A 25 -0.46 -5.14 -5.59
C LYS A 25 0.37 -4.43 -6.65
N MET A 26 -0.03 -3.22 -7.04
CA MET A 26 0.72 -2.38 -7.97
C MET A 26 2.10 -2.03 -7.41
N LEU A 27 2.17 -1.56 -6.17
CA LEU A 27 3.42 -1.16 -5.53
C LEU A 27 4.40 -2.33 -5.34
N LEU A 28 3.89 -3.51 -5.00
CA LEU A 28 4.71 -4.74 -4.93
C LEU A 28 5.32 -5.09 -6.28
N TYR A 29 4.56 -4.92 -7.37
CA TYR A 29 5.08 -5.11 -8.72
C TYR A 29 6.17 -4.09 -9.05
N GLU A 30 5.95 -2.80 -8.77
CA GLU A 30 6.95 -1.75 -9.02
C GLU A 30 8.23 -1.96 -8.20
N GLN A 31 8.10 -2.39 -6.94
CA GLN A 31 9.24 -2.77 -6.10
C GLN A 31 10.06 -3.88 -6.75
N GLU A 32 9.41 -4.96 -7.20
CA GLU A 32 10.07 -6.09 -7.85
C GLU A 32 10.80 -5.65 -9.14
N GLN A 33 10.20 -4.74 -9.92
CA GLN A 33 10.85 -4.20 -11.13
C GLN A 33 12.08 -3.35 -10.79
N LEU A 34 12.00 -2.49 -9.77
CA LEU A 34 13.13 -1.68 -9.33
C LEU A 34 14.28 -2.54 -8.80
N GLU A 35 13.98 -3.63 -8.09
CA GLU A 35 14.98 -4.60 -7.63
C GLU A 35 15.65 -5.34 -8.79
N LYS A 36 14.90 -5.79 -9.80
CA LYS A 36 15.44 -6.45 -11.01
C LYS A 36 16.35 -5.55 -11.83
N LEU A 37 15.96 -4.29 -12.04
CA LEU A 37 16.83 -3.30 -12.69
C LEU A 37 18.17 -3.14 -11.93
N SER A 38 18.21 -3.46 -10.63
CA SER A 38 19.46 -3.43 -9.85
C SER A 38 20.44 -4.52 -10.27
N GLU A 39 19.94 -5.72 -10.55
CA GLU A 39 20.77 -6.84 -10.93
C GLU A 39 21.37 -6.60 -12.33
N ASP A 40 20.54 -6.14 -13.26
CA ASP A 40 20.97 -5.83 -14.64
C ASP A 40 21.99 -4.67 -14.70
N GLU A 41 21.77 -3.57 -13.98
CA GLU A 41 22.74 -2.47 -13.88
C GLU A 41 24.06 -2.90 -13.23
N THR A 42 23.99 -3.80 -12.23
CA THR A 42 25.18 -4.33 -11.57
C THR A 42 26.01 -5.18 -12.54
N ILE A 43 25.35 -6.06 -13.31
CA ILE A 43 25.99 -6.89 -14.34
C ILE A 43 26.63 -6.01 -15.42
N GLU A 44 25.89 -5.05 -15.97
CA GLU A 44 26.41 -4.13 -16.98
C GLU A 44 27.64 -3.37 -16.45
N SER A 45 27.59 -2.86 -15.22
CA SER A 45 28.73 -2.17 -14.61
C SER A 45 29.96 -3.07 -14.40
N MET A 46 29.77 -4.36 -14.06
CA MET A 46 30.87 -5.33 -13.96
C MET A 46 31.48 -5.65 -15.33
N THR A 47 30.67 -5.65 -16.38
CA THR A 47 31.11 -5.97 -17.75
C THR A 47 31.87 -4.79 -18.38
N PHE A 48 31.43 -3.55 -18.15
CA PHE A 48 32.14 -2.36 -18.64
C PHE A 48 33.40 -2.03 -17.84
N ALA A 49 33.44 -2.33 -16.54
CA ALA A 49 34.66 -2.16 -15.73
C ALA A 49 35.77 -3.15 -16.12
N THR A 50 35.44 -4.26 -16.79
CA THR A 50 36.40 -5.28 -17.23
C THR A 50 36.85 -5.12 -18.70
N GLY A 51 36.44 -4.03 -19.36
CA GLY A 51 36.82 -3.71 -20.73
C GLY A 51 38.25 -3.18 -20.88
N SER A 52 39.13 -4.08 -21.35
CA SER A 52 40.29 -3.84 -22.22
C SER A 52 41.56 -3.26 -21.60
N GLY A 53 42.44 -4.19 -21.19
CA GLY A 53 43.87 -3.98 -21.07
C GLY A 53 44.57 -3.82 -22.44
N GLU A 54 44.23 -2.76 -23.18
CA GLU A 54 45.02 -2.32 -24.33
C GLU A 54 45.35 -0.83 -24.15
N ARG A 55 46.62 -0.55 -23.85
CA ARG A 55 47.15 0.79 -23.59
C ARG A 55 46.98 1.66 -24.85
N VAL A 56 46.00 2.55 -24.84
CA VAL A 56 45.96 3.69 -25.75
C VAL A 56 46.19 4.95 -24.93
N ASP A 57 47.34 5.56 -25.19
CA ASP A 57 47.81 6.81 -24.61
C ASP A 57 46.83 7.95 -25.02
N SER A 58 45.99 8.40 -24.10
CA SER A 58 45.02 9.48 -24.33
C SER A 58 44.77 10.23 -23.03
N GLY A 59 45.69 11.15 -22.73
CA GLY A 59 45.60 12.05 -21.59
C GLY A 59 44.42 13.02 -21.68
N ASP A 60 43.82 13.29 -20.52
CA ASP A 60 42.87 14.37 -20.19
C ASP A 60 41.38 14.22 -20.59
N VAL A 61 41.00 13.34 -21.54
CA VAL A 61 39.58 13.08 -21.88
C VAL A 61 38.97 11.92 -21.07
N SER A 62 39.81 11.01 -20.56
CA SER A 62 39.38 9.80 -19.84
C SER A 62 38.90 10.09 -18.41
N ASP A 63 39.62 10.91 -17.63
CA ASP A 63 39.31 11.14 -16.21
C ASP A 63 38.00 11.90 -15.98
N LYS A 64 37.68 12.89 -16.82
CA LYS A 64 36.42 13.66 -16.71
C LYS A 64 35.22 12.81 -17.07
N THR A 65 35.34 11.97 -18.11
CA THR A 65 34.29 11.05 -18.54
C THR A 65 34.01 9.98 -17.48
N VAL A 66 35.07 9.40 -16.88
CA VAL A 66 34.96 8.45 -15.76
C VAL A 66 34.33 9.11 -14.52
N SER A 67 34.76 10.31 -14.17
CA SER A 67 34.19 11.07 -13.04
C SER A 67 32.70 11.41 -13.25
N ILE A 68 32.30 11.77 -14.48
CA ILE A 68 30.90 12.01 -14.83
C ILE A 68 30.08 10.73 -14.72
N ALA A 69 30.58 9.59 -15.21
CA ALA A 69 29.91 8.31 -15.11
C ALA A 69 29.72 7.85 -13.65
N LEU A 70 30.75 8.03 -12.80
CA LEU A 70 30.67 7.73 -11.37
C LEU A 70 29.65 8.60 -10.64
N ASN A 71 29.65 9.91 -10.91
CA ASN A 71 28.67 10.84 -10.33
C ASN A 71 27.24 10.55 -10.78
N TYR A 72 27.05 10.20 -12.06
CA TYR A 72 25.75 9.80 -12.59
C TYR A 72 25.24 8.54 -11.90
N ARG A 73 26.10 7.52 -11.77
CA ARG A 73 25.76 6.26 -11.09
C ARG A 73 25.39 6.48 -9.62
N GLN A 74 26.17 7.28 -8.89
CA GLN A 74 25.87 7.58 -7.50
C GLN A 74 24.51 8.27 -7.35
N ARG A 75 24.23 9.30 -8.16
CA ARG A 75 22.92 9.98 -8.15
C ARG A 75 21.78 9.06 -8.52
N HIS A 76 21.98 8.16 -9.49
CA HIS A 76 20.97 7.18 -9.88
C HIS A 76 20.67 6.19 -8.74
N GLN A 77 21.71 5.70 -8.06
CA GLN A 77 21.56 4.82 -6.90
C GLN A 77 20.85 5.52 -5.73
N GLU A 78 21.18 6.78 -5.45
CA GLU A 78 20.50 7.58 -4.42
C GLU A 78 19.01 7.79 -4.73
N GLN A 79 18.67 8.17 -5.97
CA GLN A 79 17.28 8.34 -6.41
C GLN A 79 16.49 7.03 -6.32
N LYS A 80 17.11 5.92 -6.71
CA LYS A 80 16.50 4.60 -6.63
C LYS A 80 16.26 4.16 -5.18
N ALA A 81 17.24 4.35 -4.30
CA ALA A 81 17.10 4.03 -2.88
C ALA A 81 15.97 4.84 -2.24
N GLN A 82 15.84 6.11 -2.61
CA GLN A 82 14.73 6.96 -2.17
C GLN A 82 13.37 6.43 -2.68
N ALA A 83 13.27 6.07 -3.97
CA ALA A 83 12.05 5.51 -4.54
C ALA A 83 11.63 4.19 -3.86
N LEU A 84 12.59 3.29 -3.62
CA LEU A 84 12.34 2.03 -2.89
C LEU A 84 11.86 2.28 -1.46
N PHE A 85 12.46 3.25 -0.76
CA PHE A 85 12.03 3.63 0.59
C PHE A 85 10.59 4.15 0.60
N GLU A 86 10.22 5.01 -0.36
CA GLU A 86 8.87 5.55 -0.49
C GLU A 86 7.84 4.45 -0.79
N ILE A 87 8.15 3.56 -1.75
CA ILE A 87 7.29 2.43 -2.12
C ILE A 87 7.10 1.49 -0.92
N THR A 88 8.19 1.09 -0.25
CA THR A 88 8.14 0.18 0.90
C THR A 88 7.35 0.80 2.05
N SER A 89 7.61 2.06 2.38
CA SER A 89 6.88 2.79 3.43
C SER A 89 5.38 2.88 3.13
N ARG A 90 5.03 3.04 1.84
CA ARG A 90 3.63 3.08 1.42
C ARG A 90 2.97 1.70 1.54
N ILE A 91 3.66 0.63 1.11
CA ILE A 91 3.19 -0.75 1.27
C ILE A 91 2.95 -1.06 2.75
N ASP A 92 3.92 -0.78 3.62
CA ASP A 92 3.82 -1.02 5.06
C ASP A 92 2.60 -0.31 5.67
N TRP A 93 2.38 0.96 5.30
CA TRP A 93 1.22 1.71 5.75
C TRP A 93 -0.11 1.09 5.27
N ILE A 94 -0.17 0.64 4.01
CA ILE A 94 -1.36 -0.02 3.46
C ILE A 94 -1.60 -1.35 4.21
N GLU A 95 -0.57 -2.17 4.39
CA GLU A 95 -0.66 -3.45 5.07
C GLU A 95 -1.16 -3.30 6.50
N ASP A 96 -0.56 -2.40 7.27
CA ASP A 96 -0.98 -2.15 8.65
C ASP A 96 -2.41 -1.62 8.72
N THR A 97 -2.81 -0.82 7.74
CA THR A 97 -4.17 -0.29 7.64
C THR A 97 -5.19 -1.38 7.34
N LEU A 98 -4.93 -2.24 6.36
CA LEU A 98 -5.79 -3.37 6.00
C LEU A 98 -5.85 -4.42 7.11
N ARG A 99 -4.69 -4.86 7.62
CA ARG A 99 -4.59 -5.85 8.70
C ARG A 99 -5.34 -5.40 9.95
N ARG A 100 -5.25 -4.12 10.31
CA ARG A 100 -6.01 -3.55 11.43
C ARG A 100 -7.52 -3.53 11.15
N LEU A 101 -7.93 -3.17 9.95
CA LEU A 101 -9.34 -3.16 9.56
C LEU A 101 -9.92 -4.58 9.64
N ASP A 102 -9.25 -5.57 9.06
CA ASP A 102 -9.66 -6.97 9.10
C ASP A 102 -9.77 -7.47 10.53
N PHE A 103 -8.74 -7.24 11.36
CA PHE A 103 -8.76 -7.62 12.77
C PHE A 103 -9.95 -7.03 13.52
N TYR A 104 -10.32 -5.79 13.22
CA TYR A 104 -11.48 -5.14 13.85
C TYR A 104 -12.82 -5.63 13.32
N ILE A 105 -12.90 -6.00 12.04
CA ILE A 105 -14.08 -6.62 11.43
C ILE A 105 -14.29 -8.03 12.00
N ASP A 106 -13.24 -8.82 12.13
CA ASP A 106 -13.29 -10.18 12.68
C ASP A 106 -13.70 -10.19 14.16
N GLY A 107 -13.40 -9.10 14.88
CA GLY A 107 -13.88 -8.89 16.24
C GLY A 107 -15.33 -8.41 16.38
N LEU A 108 -16.10 -8.30 15.29
CA LEU A 108 -17.53 -7.99 15.31
C LEU A 108 -18.38 -9.26 15.42
N ALA A 109 -19.68 -9.10 15.65
CA ALA A 109 -20.61 -10.23 15.53
C ALA A 109 -20.63 -10.75 14.08
N ALA A 110 -20.68 -12.07 13.88
CA ALA A 110 -20.53 -12.70 12.56
C ALA A 110 -21.47 -12.11 11.48
N HIS A 111 -22.72 -11.80 11.84
CA HIS A 111 -23.69 -11.19 10.92
C HIS A 111 -23.32 -9.75 10.53
N GLN A 112 -22.72 -8.98 11.44
CA GLN A 112 -22.24 -7.62 11.19
C GLN A 112 -20.99 -7.63 10.31
N ALA A 113 -20.02 -8.49 10.64
CA ALA A 113 -18.79 -8.66 9.85
C ALA A 113 -19.10 -9.06 8.40
N SER A 114 -19.98 -10.05 8.24
CA SER A 114 -20.35 -10.56 6.92
C SER A 114 -21.08 -9.52 6.08
N ILE A 115 -21.96 -8.68 6.65
CA ILE A 115 -22.60 -7.59 5.89
C ILE A 115 -21.58 -6.55 5.40
N LEU A 116 -20.56 -6.24 6.22
CA LEU A 116 -19.51 -5.33 5.78
C LEU A 116 -18.66 -5.92 4.65
N ARG A 117 -18.23 -7.19 4.78
CA ARG A 117 -17.44 -7.87 3.75
C ARG A 117 -18.21 -7.99 2.44
N ASP A 118 -19.45 -8.47 2.49
CA ASP A 118 -20.25 -8.67 1.28
C ASP A 118 -20.50 -7.35 0.54
N TYR A 119 -20.83 -6.27 1.28
CA TYR A 119 -21.17 -5.00 0.64
C TYR A 119 -19.93 -4.21 0.19
N TYR A 120 -18.92 -4.09 1.04
CA TYR A 120 -17.76 -3.23 0.76
C TYR A 120 -16.64 -3.94 0.01
N PHE A 121 -16.45 -5.24 0.22
CA PHE A 121 -15.29 -5.96 -0.33
C PHE A 121 -15.70 -6.81 -1.53
N GLU A 122 -16.78 -7.59 -1.40
CA GLU A 122 -17.28 -8.45 -2.48
C GLU A 122 -18.16 -7.68 -3.49
N GLY A 123 -18.60 -6.46 -3.14
CA GLY A 123 -19.33 -5.57 -4.05
C GLY A 123 -20.81 -5.94 -4.27
N TYR A 124 -21.40 -6.77 -3.40
CA TYR A 124 -22.83 -7.05 -3.47
C TYR A 124 -23.66 -5.79 -3.28
N THR A 125 -24.70 -5.64 -4.10
CA THR A 125 -25.70 -4.62 -3.91
C THR A 125 -26.61 -4.97 -2.73
N TRP A 126 -27.23 -3.94 -2.14
CA TRP A 126 -28.22 -4.17 -1.09
C TRP A 126 -29.37 -5.08 -1.53
N ARG A 127 -29.78 -5.02 -2.80
CA ARG A 127 -30.84 -5.87 -3.33
C ARG A 127 -30.42 -7.34 -3.32
N GLU A 128 -29.23 -7.65 -3.84
CA GLU A 128 -28.69 -9.01 -3.83
C GLU A 128 -28.56 -9.55 -2.40
N LEU A 129 -28.15 -8.72 -1.44
CA LEU A 129 -28.09 -9.11 -0.04
C LEU A 129 -29.46 -9.37 0.59
N GLN A 130 -30.49 -8.62 0.21
CA GLN A 130 -31.85 -8.89 0.65
C GLN A 130 -32.35 -10.23 0.12
N ASP A 131 -32.09 -10.52 -1.15
CA ASP A 131 -32.51 -11.75 -1.81
C ASP A 131 -31.76 -12.96 -1.24
N LEU A 132 -30.44 -12.84 -1.03
CA LEU A 132 -29.59 -13.90 -0.48
C LEU A 132 -29.93 -14.27 0.97
N ARG A 133 -30.28 -13.27 1.80
CA ARG A 133 -30.48 -13.46 3.24
C ARG A 133 -31.96 -13.49 3.65
N GLY A 134 -32.88 -13.18 2.75
CA GLY A 134 -34.32 -13.11 3.04
C GLY A 134 -34.69 -12.01 4.05
N VAL A 135 -33.91 -10.94 4.15
CA VAL A 135 -34.13 -9.83 5.10
C VAL A 135 -34.45 -8.53 4.40
N THR A 136 -35.10 -7.62 5.11
CA THR A 136 -35.43 -6.30 4.57
C THR A 136 -34.21 -5.37 4.54
N PHE A 137 -34.20 -4.42 3.60
CA PHE A 137 -33.20 -3.35 3.52
C PHE A 137 -32.96 -2.65 4.86
N LYS A 138 -34.04 -2.35 5.58
CA LYS A 138 -33.98 -1.71 6.91
C LYS A 138 -33.17 -2.54 7.92
N THR A 139 -33.29 -3.86 7.84
CA THR A 139 -32.56 -4.79 8.72
C THR A 139 -31.06 -4.82 8.37
N LEU A 140 -30.74 -4.88 7.08
CA LEU A 140 -29.34 -4.81 6.60
C LEU A 140 -28.68 -3.49 7.00
N MET A 141 -29.36 -2.37 6.78
CA MET A 141 -28.85 -1.04 7.15
C MET A 141 -28.63 -0.92 8.66
N LYS A 142 -29.53 -1.47 9.47
CA LYS A 142 -29.36 -1.50 10.93
C LYS A 142 -28.07 -2.26 11.31
N TYR A 143 -27.86 -3.46 10.77
CA TYR A 143 -26.66 -4.23 11.07
C TYR A 143 -25.38 -3.54 10.58
N ARG A 144 -25.41 -2.94 9.39
CA ARG A 144 -24.30 -2.13 8.88
C ARG A 144 -23.99 -0.95 9.79
N ASP A 145 -25.00 -0.22 10.25
CA ASP A 145 -24.80 0.96 11.09
C ASP A 145 -24.28 0.59 12.48
N GLU A 146 -24.75 -0.53 13.05
CA GLU A 146 -24.22 -1.08 14.30
C GLU A 146 -22.76 -1.51 14.14
N ALA A 147 -22.43 -2.20 13.05
CA ALA A 147 -21.06 -2.61 12.72
C ALA A 147 -20.12 -1.40 12.59
N VAL A 148 -20.53 -0.38 11.81
CA VAL A 148 -19.77 0.86 11.64
C VAL A 148 -19.62 1.62 12.96
N LYS A 149 -20.65 1.64 13.82
CA LYS A 149 -20.57 2.26 15.14
C LYS A 149 -19.57 1.53 16.04
N ALA A 150 -19.56 0.20 16.02
CA ALA A 150 -18.62 -0.61 16.77
C ALA A 150 -17.17 -0.40 16.29
N LEU A 151 -16.95 -0.36 14.97
CA LEU A 151 -15.64 -0.02 14.39
C LEU A 151 -15.21 1.40 14.79
N ALA A 152 -16.08 2.40 14.65
CA ALA A 152 -15.79 3.77 15.04
C ALA A 152 -15.41 3.90 16.52
N ALA A 153 -15.99 3.09 17.40
CA ALA A 153 -15.57 3.04 18.80
C ALA A 153 -14.13 2.51 18.98
N LYS A 154 -13.76 1.44 18.25
CA LYS A 154 -12.39 0.88 18.27
C LYS A 154 -11.36 1.89 17.73
N TYR A 155 -11.62 2.50 16.58
CA TYR A 155 -10.74 3.52 16.00
C TYR A 155 -10.66 4.79 16.86
N GLY A 156 -11.79 5.21 17.46
CA GLY A 156 -11.82 6.35 18.37
C GLY A 156 -11.01 6.10 19.65
N ALA A 157 -10.97 4.86 20.14
CA ALA A 157 -10.12 4.48 21.27
C ALA A 157 -8.63 4.57 20.91
N LEU A 158 -8.22 4.07 19.73
CA LEU A 158 -6.84 4.21 19.24
C LEU A 158 -6.41 5.67 19.07
N GLN A 159 -7.29 6.50 18.53
CA GLN A 159 -7.02 7.93 18.37
C GLN A 159 -6.77 8.61 19.72
N LYS A 160 -7.57 8.29 20.74
CA LYS A 160 -7.36 8.82 22.11
C LYS A 160 -6.03 8.40 22.71
N LEU A 161 -5.50 7.24 22.30
CA LEU A 161 -4.18 6.75 22.71
C LEU A 161 -3.03 7.32 21.86
N GLY A 162 -3.32 8.17 20.86
CA GLY A 162 -2.31 8.73 19.95
C GLY A 162 -1.74 7.73 18.94
N LEU A 163 -2.35 6.55 18.83
CA LEU A 163 -1.93 5.46 17.94
C LEU A 163 -2.51 5.60 16.52
N LEU A 164 -3.45 6.53 16.35
CA LEU A 164 -3.99 6.92 15.05
C LEU A 164 -3.86 8.45 14.95
N LYS A 165 -3.07 8.92 13.98
CA LYS A 165 -2.88 10.36 13.71
C LYS A 165 -4.03 10.90 12.88
#